data_AF-A0A9W8J6A6-F1
#
_entry.id   AF-A0A9W8J6A6-F1
#
_cell.length_a   1.000
_cell.length_b   1.000
_cell.length_c   1.000
_cell.angle_alpha   90.00
_cell.angle_beta   90.00
_cell.angle_gamma   90.00
#
_symmetry.space_group_name_H-M   'P 1'
#
loop_
_entity.id
_entity.type
_entity.pdbx_description
1 polymer ?
#
loop_
_entity_poly.entity_id
_entity_poly.type
_entity_poly.pdbx_seq_one_letter_code
_entity_poly.pdbx_strand_id
1 'polypeptide(L)'
;MQFSRACVDFPRLQLEKINSQKNAINRKRKTQIRDRLASLGWAREADRFIQYDFTHESIWQAYSELKEEEWEDNKEMLVNLMKDKREALEREDRNNHIRHRVIRWLKPMYTSFILSQPPNTLLPTILEIALMDEFREILCIMPLEKDLTEDMLASAIARIPSFVEECRQRRIEQLLNLVRQSSTYAGQEVPPDVLPLASTIFRCYCGERLTFPAVLVHECNFFAATWCAVKVLEKGLSRDLLTEAEANSPHPTVRLYNETERSILKVFEWVGVWRNLKNIVFDDDAHKHVVKMLDALEWTRSTLVEEMEEKQPYVECFCECYRKYGMASEATSRKALRWMNVIQKCGPHATSTANLEPTWFSKLDGPLLAAAEEHEQKRDKNVDAACPWCMDHDHKDEGVLKRSLRSHVFHGCPGILNPVPPNFQQPLDNFVAAVSLPATQLSGLKKEGFVSIVRG
;
A
#
# COMPACT_ATOMS: atom_id res chain seq x y z
N MET A 1 -16.29 -19.19 -61.44
CA MET A 1 -16.00 -18.88 -60.01
C MET A 1 -14.56 -18.40 -59.75
N GLN A 2 -13.52 -18.85 -60.48
CA GLN A 2 -12.13 -18.42 -60.22
C GLN A 2 -11.86 -16.92 -60.49
N PHE A 3 -12.44 -16.34 -61.54
CA PHE A 3 -12.26 -14.91 -61.87
C PHE A 3 -12.89 -13.95 -60.84
N SER A 4 -13.98 -14.37 -60.17
CA SER A 4 -14.63 -13.55 -59.13
C SER A 4 -13.76 -13.42 -57.88
N ARG A 5 -12.98 -14.45 -57.51
CA ARG A 5 -12.03 -14.37 -56.39
C ARG A 5 -10.86 -13.43 -56.69
N ALA A 6 -10.31 -13.49 -57.90
CA ALA A 6 -9.23 -12.60 -58.33
C ALA A 6 -9.61 -11.11 -58.30
N CYS A 7 -10.85 -10.76 -58.66
CA CYS A 7 -11.35 -9.39 -58.57
C CYS A 7 -11.52 -8.90 -57.12
N VAL A 8 -11.88 -9.78 -56.18
CA VAL A 8 -12.01 -9.44 -54.75
C VAL A 8 -10.64 -9.31 -54.08
N ASP A 9 -9.67 -10.16 -54.46
CA ASP A 9 -8.33 -10.15 -53.88
C ASP A 9 -7.42 -9.01 -54.39
N PHE A 10 -7.66 -8.50 -55.60
CA PHE A 10 -6.79 -7.50 -56.21
C PHE A 10 -6.60 -6.21 -55.38
N PRO A 11 -7.66 -5.54 -54.86
CA PRO A 11 -7.50 -4.34 -54.02
C PRO A 11 -6.71 -4.62 -52.73
N ARG A 12 -6.92 -5.79 -52.11
CA ARG A 12 -6.18 -6.20 -50.92
C ARG A 12 -4.69 -6.36 -51.22
N LEU A 13 -4.35 -7.09 -52.29
CA LEU A 13 -2.96 -7.28 -52.72
C LEU A 13 -2.28 -5.97 -53.13
N GLN A 14 -3.01 -5.03 -53.74
CA GLN A 14 -2.48 -3.69 -54.04
C GLN A 14 -2.20 -2.90 -52.75
N LEU A 15 -3.12 -2.92 -51.78
CA LEU A 15 -2.93 -2.26 -50.50
C LEU A 15 -1.74 -2.86 -49.73
N GLU A 16 -1.61 -4.18 -49.70
CA GLU A 16 -0.47 -4.88 -49.10
C GLU A 16 0.86 -4.49 -49.77
N LYS A 17 0.89 -4.43 -51.10
CA LYS A 17 2.07 -3.98 -51.86
C LYS A 17 2.44 -2.54 -51.53
N ILE A 18 1.46 -1.63 -51.52
CA ILE A 18 1.66 -0.21 -51.17
C ILE A 18 2.17 -0.08 -49.74
N ASN A 19 1.56 -0.80 -48.79
CA ASN A 19 1.99 -0.78 -47.39
C ASN A 19 3.39 -1.35 -47.22
N SER A 20 3.74 -2.42 -47.94
CA SER A 20 5.08 -3.00 -47.95
C SER A 20 6.12 -2.00 -48.47
N GLN A 21 5.84 -1.33 -49.59
CA GLN A 21 6.71 -0.29 -50.15
C GLN A 21 6.88 0.89 -49.20
N LYS A 22 5.77 1.40 -48.62
CA LYS A 22 5.80 2.45 -47.59
C LYS A 22 6.66 2.05 -46.40
N ASN A 23 6.48 0.83 -45.90
CA ASN A 23 7.26 0.32 -44.78
C ASN A 23 8.76 0.19 -45.11
N ALA A 24 9.11 -0.22 -46.33
CA ALA A 24 10.49 -0.30 -46.78
C ALA A 24 11.15 1.09 -46.85
N ILE A 25 10.46 2.08 -47.42
CA ILE A 25 10.92 3.48 -47.46
C ILE A 25 11.09 4.04 -46.05
N ASN A 26 10.11 3.83 -45.17
CA ASN A 26 10.16 4.29 -43.78
C ASN A 26 11.33 3.65 -43.02
N ARG A 27 11.62 2.36 -43.24
CA ARG A 27 12.79 1.70 -42.66
C ARG A 27 14.10 2.34 -43.14
N LYS A 28 14.24 2.55 -44.45
CA LYS A 28 15.44 3.20 -45.02
C LYS A 28 15.63 4.61 -44.48
N ARG A 29 14.55 5.40 -44.40
CA ARG A 29 14.56 6.75 -43.83
C ARG A 29 14.95 6.75 -42.35
N LYS A 30 14.45 5.80 -41.55
CA LYS A 30 14.87 5.59 -40.14
C LYS A 30 16.35 5.31 -40.03
N THR A 31 16.89 4.42 -40.85
CA THR A 31 18.33 4.14 -40.88
C THR A 31 19.13 5.39 -41.26
N GLN A 32 18.72 6.14 -42.27
CA GLN A 32 19.39 7.39 -42.67
C GLN A 32 19.40 8.43 -41.53
N ILE A 33 18.28 8.64 -40.86
CA ILE A 33 18.18 9.57 -39.72
C ILE A 33 19.05 9.08 -38.56
N ARG A 34 18.98 7.78 -38.23
CA ARG A 34 19.83 7.16 -37.20
C ARG A 34 21.30 7.40 -37.48
N ASP A 35 21.78 7.10 -38.69
CA ASP A 35 23.19 7.18 -39.05
C ASP A 35 23.69 8.62 -39.02
N ARG A 36 22.87 9.58 -39.47
CA ARG A 36 23.20 11.01 -39.37
C ARG A 36 23.26 11.47 -37.91
N LEU A 37 22.29 11.10 -37.08
CA LEU A 37 22.32 11.40 -35.63
C LEU A 37 23.52 10.73 -34.94
N ALA A 38 23.85 9.49 -35.31
CA ALA A 38 25.01 8.78 -34.81
C ALA A 38 26.32 9.49 -35.17
N SER A 39 26.44 10.00 -36.40
CA SER A 39 27.59 10.80 -36.84
C SER A 39 27.77 12.11 -36.04
N LEU A 40 26.68 12.61 -35.46
CA LEU A 40 26.65 13.78 -34.58
C LEU A 40 26.85 13.41 -33.09
N GLY A 41 27.09 12.15 -32.75
CA GLY A 41 27.30 11.68 -31.38
C GLY A 41 26.01 11.35 -30.61
N TRP A 42 24.89 11.13 -31.31
CA TRP A 42 23.58 10.78 -30.72
C TRP A 42 23.14 9.34 -31.01
N ALA A 43 24.09 8.44 -31.27
CA ALA A 43 23.78 7.06 -31.66
C ALA A 43 22.91 6.34 -30.62
N ARG A 44 23.25 6.47 -29.33
CA ARG A 44 22.57 5.81 -28.22
C ARG A 44 21.12 6.30 -28.08
N GLU A 45 20.92 7.61 -28.11
CA GLU A 45 19.61 8.25 -28.00
C GLU A 45 18.74 7.91 -29.21
N ALA A 46 19.32 7.95 -30.41
CA ALA A 46 18.64 7.63 -31.67
C ALA A 46 18.15 6.17 -31.70
N ASP A 47 18.97 5.22 -31.24
CA ASP A 47 18.61 3.80 -31.18
C ASP A 47 17.37 3.58 -30.32
N ARG A 48 17.33 4.22 -29.14
CA ARG A 48 16.20 4.15 -28.22
C ARG A 48 14.96 4.85 -28.79
N PHE A 49 15.14 6.07 -29.31
CA PHE A 49 14.07 6.88 -29.86
C PHE A 49 13.35 6.18 -31.02
N ILE A 50 14.12 5.63 -31.96
CA ILE A 50 13.60 4.94 -33.14
C ILE A 50 12.89 3.63 -32.77
N GLN A 51 13.20 3.02 -31.62
CA GLN A 51 12.55 1.79 -31.18
C GLN A 51 11.18 2.01 -30.53
N TYR A 52 11.00 3.09 -29.76
CA TYR A 52 9.86 3.24 -28.85
C TYR A 52 8.97 4.48 -29.07
N ASP A 53 9.48 5.57 -29.64
CA ASP A 53 8.74 6.83 -29.75
C ASP A 53 8.33 7.14 -31.20
N PHE A 54 7.26 6.49 -31.64
CA PHE A 54 6.72 6.63 -33.00
C PHE A 54 5.69 7.74 -33.18
N THR A 55 5.56 8.68 -32.24
CA THR A 55 4.46 9.65 -32.25
C THR A 55 4.71 10.88 -33.12
N HIS A 56 5.96 11.19 -33.49
CA HIS A 56 6.24 12.29 -34.42
C HIS A 56 6.04 11.88 -35.88
N GLU A 57 4.77 11.71 -36.25
CA GLU A 57 4.34 11.31 -37.58
C GLU A 57 4.91 12.19 -38.71
N SER A 58 5.14 13.48 -38.45
CA SER A 58 5.64 14.45 -39.44
C SER A 58 7.02 14.13 -40.02
N ILE A 59 7.90 13.46 -39.26
CA ILE A 59 9.28 13.16 -39.69
C ILE A 59 9.33 11.90 -40.56
N TRP A 60 8.34 11.02 -40.38
CA TRP A 60 8.34 9.66 -40.93
C TRP A 60 7.31 9.42 -42.04
N GLN A 61 6.32 10.30 -42.20
CA GLN A 61 5.26 10.14 -43.22
C GLN A 61 5.69 10.50 -44.65
N ALA A 62 6.94 10.89 -44.87
CA ALA A 62 7.45 11.16 -46.22
C ALA A 62 7.53 9.88 -47.05
N TYR A 63 6.92 9.89 -48.25
CA TYR A 63 6.96 8.78 -49.21
C TYR A 63 8.27 8.70 -50.01
N SER A 64 9.34 9.32 -49.52
CA SER A 64 10.65 9.38 -50.18
C SER A 64 11.81 9.23 -49.19
N GLU A 65 12.97 8.90 -49.74
CA GLU A 65 14.24 8.91 -49.00
C GLU A 65 14.52 10.30 -48.42
N LEU A 66 15.30 10.35 -47.34
CA LEU A 66 15.68 11.59 -46.68
C LEU A 66 16.56 12.43 -47.61
N LYS A 67 16.04 13.59 -48.04
CA LYS A 67 16.81 14.57 -48.80
C LYS A 67 17.67 15.43 -47.86
N GLU A 68 18.73 16.02 -48.41
CA GLU A 68 19.63 16.88 -47.62
C GLU A 68 18.92 18.12 -47.07
N GLU A 69 18.09 18.76 -47.89
CA GLU A 69 17.28 19.93 -47.51
C GLU A 69 16.34 19.57 -46.35
N GLU A 70 15.60 18.46 -46.49
CA GLU A 70 14.72 17.95 -45.43
C GLU A 70 15.49 17.65 -44.14
N TRP A 71 16.71 17.13 -44.25
CA TRP A 71 17.55 16.89 -43.09
C TRP A 71 17.94 18.19 -42.40
N GLU A 72 18.48 19.17 -43.14
CA GLU A 72 18.92 20.44 -42.54
C GLU A 72 17.74 21.20 -41.91
N ASP A 73 16.54 21.16 -42.51
CA ASP A 73 15.33 21.74 -41.96
C ASP A 73 14.90 21.08 -40.63
N ASN A 74 15.12 19.78 -40.46
CA ASN A 74 14.68 19.02 -39.28
C ASN A 74 15.80 18.78 -38.24
N LYS A 75 17.05 19.06 -38.58
CA LYS A 75 18.25 18.72 -37.80
C LYS A 75 18.24 19.33 -36.41
N GLU A 76 17.93 20.61 -36.27
CA GLU A 76 17.92 21.28 -34.97
C GLU A 76 16.86 20.69 -34.04
N MET A 77 15.65 20.49 -34.55
CA MET A 77 14.56 19.84 -33.81
C MET A 77 14.96 18.43 -33.37
N LEU A 78 15.51 17.61 -34.28
CA LEU A 78 15.97 16.25 -33.96
C LEU A 78 17.08 16.26 -32.91
N VAL A 79 18.04 17.18 -33.00
CA VAL A 79 19.11 17.32 -31.99
C VAL A 79 18.56 17.73 -30.63
N ASN A 80 17.62 18.67 -30.58
CA ASN A 80 16.98 19.05 -29.32
C ASN A 80 16.19 17.88 -28.71
N LEU A 81 15.48 17.11 -29.53
CA LEU A 81 14.83 15.88 -29.08
C LEU A 81 15.85 14.86 -28.55
N MET A 82 17.03 14.72 -29.16
CA MET A 82 18.08 13.83 -28.65
C MET A 82 18.65 14.30 -27.31
N LYS A 83 18.73 15.62 -27.04
CA LYS A 83 19.11 16.14 -25.71
C LYS A 83 18.09 15.71 -24.65
N ASP A 84 16.80 15.93 -24.91
CA ASP A 84 15.74 15.51 -23.99
C ASP A 84 15.77 13.99 -23.74
N LYS A 85 16.05 13.22 -24.81
CA LYS A 85 16.21 11.76 -24.70
C LYS A 85 17.44 11.37 -23.90
N ARG A 86 18.58 12.06 -24.05
CA ARG A 86 19.77 11.83 -23.22
C ARG A 86 19.46 12.01 -21.74
N GLU A 87 18.81 13.11 -21.37
CA GLU A 87 18.42 13.36 -19.98
C GLU A 87 17.43 12.30 -19.44
N ALA A 88 16.48 11.86 -20.27
CA ALA A 88 15.57 10.76 -19.92
C ALA A 88 16.31 9.44 -19.72
N LEU A 89 17.28 9.13 -20.58
CA LEU A 89 18.11 7.92 -20.49
C LEU A 89 19.03 7.96 -19.28
N GLU A 90 19.67 9.08 -18.97
CA GLU A 90 20.50 9.23 -17.78
C GLU A 90 19.68 9.05 -16.50
N ARG A 91 18.45 9.58 -16.46
CA ARG A 91 17.52 9.33 -15.35
C ARG A 91 17.15 7.85 -15.25
N GLU A 92 16.91 7.20 -16.39
CA GLU A 92 16.59 5.78 -16.39
C GLU A 92 17.76 4.89 -15.98
N ASP A 93 18.97 5.17 -16.48
CA ASP A 93 20.19 4.51 -16.07
C ASP A 93 20.37 4.63 -14.56
N ARG A 94 20.21 5.83 -14.01
CA ARG A 94 20.25 6.07 -12.57
C ARG A 94 19.19 5.26 -11.82
N ASN A 95 17.95 5.27 -12.29
CA ASN A 95 16.87 4.46 -11.72
C ASN A 95 17.22 2.97 -11.74
N ASN A 96 17.82 2.47 -12.82
CA ASN A 96 18.22 1.08 -12.97
C ASN A 96 19.38 0.71 -12.03
N HIS A 97 20.38 1.59 -11.86
CA HIS A 97 21.47 1.38 -10.91
C HIS A 97 20.95 1.35 -9.46
N ILE A 98 20.08 2.29 -9.09
CA ILE A 98 19.48 2.33 -7.76
C ILE A 98 18.58 1.11 -7.55
N ARG A 99 17.77 0.73 -8.54
CA ARG A 99 16.97 -0.50 -8.52
C ARG A 99 17.85 -1.72 -8.28
N HIS A 100 18.98 -1.83 -8.98
CA HIS A 100 19.93 -2.91 -8.81
C HIS A 100 20.51 -2.94 -7.39
N ARG A 101 20.93 -1.79 -6.83
CA ARG A 101 21.40 -1.69 -5.44
C ARG A 101 20.31 -2.10 -4.44
N VAL A 102 19.09 -1.63 -4.63
CA VAL A 102 17.93 -1.98 -3.79
C VAL A 102 17.68 -3.48 -3.81
N ILE A 103 17.60 -4.08 -5.00
CA ILE A 103 17.36 -5.52 -5.18
C ILE A 103 18.50 -6.32 -4.55
N ARG A 104 19.75 -5.98 -4.85
CA ARG A 104 20.90 -6.75 -4.41
C ARG A 104 21.16 -6.65 -2.91
N TRP A 105 20.95 -5.49 -2.31
CA TRP A 105 21.40 -5.21 -0.94
C TRP A 105 20.25 -4.91 0.03
N LEU A 106 19.44 -3.90 -0.26
CA LEU A 106 18.42 -3.43 0.69
C LEU A 106 17.31 -4.47 0.91
N LYS A 107 16.75 -5.04 -0.16
CA LYS A 107 15.66 -6.01 -0.08
C LYS A 107 16.01 -7.27 0.74
N PRO A 108 17.07 -8.03 0.43
CA PRO A 108 17.39 -9.23 1.19
C PRO A 108 17.72 -8.93 2.66
N MET A 109 18.44 -7.84 2.93
CA MET A 109 18.75 -7.43 4.29
C MET A 109 17.49 -7.05 5.07
N TYR A 110 16.63 -6.21 4.51
CA TYR A 110 15.41 -5.77 5.19
C TYR A 110 14.43 -6.93 5.37
N THR A 111 14.36 -7.85 4.39
CA THR A 111 13.61 -9.10 4.51
C THR A 111 14.13 -9.95 5.66
N SER A 112 15.46 -10.12 5.78
CA SER A 112 16.04 -10.83 6.92
C SER A 112 15.69 -10.17 8.26
N PHE A 113 15.69 -8.84 8.31
CA PHE A 113 15.30 -8.10 9.52
C PHE A 113 13.81 -8.29 9.86
N ILE A 114 12.90 -8.19 8.88
CA ILE A 114 11.45 -8.44 9.09
C ILE A 114 11.23 -9.86 9.64
N LEU A 115 11.86 -10.85 9.02
CA LEU A 115 11.73 -12.25 9.40
C LEU A 115 12.33 -12.58 10.77
N SER A 116 13.25 -11.74 11.28
CA SER A 116 13.79 -11.88 12.63
C SER A 116 12.91 -11.22 13.70
N GLN A 117 11.90 -10.44 13.31
CA GLN A 117 10.96 -9.84 14.25
C GLN A 117 9.81 -10.78 14.60
N PRO A 118 9.21 -10.64 15.80
CA PRO A 118 7.95 -11.30 16.09
C PRO A 118 6.89 -10.96 15.03
N PRO A 119 5.98 -11.90 14.71
CA PRO A 119 4.84 -11.61 13.85
C PRO A 119 4.05 -10.40 14.38
N ASN A 120 3.41 -9.65 13.49
CA ASN A 120 2.63 -8.45 13.81
C ASN A 120 3.41 -7.27 14.42
N THR A 121 4.75 -7.31 14.44
CA THR A 121 5.57 -6.14 14.80
C THR A 121 5.24 -4.98 13.86
N LEU A 122 5.05 -3.79 14.42
CA LEU A 122 4.86 -2.57 13.63
C LEU A 122 6.19 -2.18 13.01
N LEU A 123 6.29 -2.35 11.69
CA LEU A 123 7.51 -2.06 10.93
C LEU A 123 7.31 -0.86 10.00
N PRO A 124 8.36 -0.06 9.77
CA PRO A 124 8.36 0.92 8.69
C PRO A 124 8.31 0.21 7.33
N THR A 125 7.91 0.92 6.27
CA THR A 125 7.96 0.35 4.91
C THR A 125 9.40 0.34 4.41
N ILE A 126 9.69 -0.51 3.42
CA ILE A 126 11.03 -0.53 2.80
C ILE A 126 11.42 0.83 2.21
N LEU A 127 10.44 1.65 1.81
CA LEU A 127 10.69 3.00 1.34
C LEU A 127 11.08 3.93 2.48
N GLU A 128 10.43 3.85 3.65
CA GLU A 128 10.86 4.62 4.83
C GLU A 128 12.31 4.27 5.22
N ILE A 129 12.70 2.99 5.13
CA ILE A 129 14.10 2.55 5.32
C ILE A 129 15.03 3.12 4.24
N ALA A 130 14.66 3.01 2.96
CA ALA A 130 15.47 3.56 1.85
C ALA A 130 15.67 5.08 1.96
N LEU A 131 14.74 5.76 2.64
CA LEU A 131 14.78 7.19 2.91
C LEU A 131 15.47 7.55 4.23
N MET A 132 16.10 6.61 4.94
CA MET A 132 17.07 6.93 6.01
C MET A 132 18.33 7.56 5.40
N ASP A 133 18.99 8.46 6.13
CA ASP A 133 20.12 9.21 5.61
C ASP A 133 21.29 8.26 5.27
N GLU A 134 21.50 7.23 6.09
CA GLU A 134 22.51 6.19 5.87
C GLU A 134 22.27 5.40 4.57
N PHE A 135 21.01 5.09 4.25
CA PHE A 135 20.68 4.40 3.00
C PHE A 135 20.66 5.33 1.80
N ARG A 136 20.26 6.60 1.94
CA ARG A 136 20.32 7.58 0.85
C ARG A 136 21.75 7.81 0.37
N GLU A 137 22.70 7.91 1.30
CA GLU A 137 24.12 8.04 0.98
C GLU A 137 24.56 6.86 0.10
N ILE A 138 24.30 5.64 0.55
CA ILE A 138 24.69 4.40 -0.12
C ILE A 138 23.97 4.22 -1.47
N LEU A 139 22.68 4.53 -1.54
CA LEU A 139 21.87 4.28 -2.73
C LEU A 139 22.11 5.35 -3.81
N CYS A 140 22.15 6.64 -3.43
CA CYS A 140 22.05 7.75 -4.36
C CYS A 140 23.31 8.63 -4.48
N ILE A 141 24.09 8.77 -3.41
CA ILE A 141 25.21 9.73 -3.36
C ILE A 141 26.52 9.03 -3.76
N MET A 142 26.72 7.81 -3.27
CA MET A 142 27.84 6.97 -3.66
C MET A 142 27.90 6.74 -5.18
N PRO A 143 29.07 6.88 -5.84
CA PRO A 143 29.21 6.69 -7.29
C PRO A 143 28.58 5.39 -7.75
N LEU A 144 27.67 5.44 -8.73
CA LEU A 144 26.79 4.31 -9.10
C LEU A 144 27.56 3.10 -9.65
N GLU A 145 28.72 3.36 -10.23
CA GLU A 145 29.65 2.38 -10.82
C GLU A 145 30.45 1.63 -9.75
N LYS A 146 30.52 2.18 -8.52
CA LYS A 146 31.21 1.52 -7.42
C LYS A 146 30.32 0.40 -6.87
N ASP A 147 30.85 -0.81 -6.90
CA ASP A 147 30.25 -1.95 -6.22
C ASP A 147 30.21 -1.70 -4.71
N LEU A 148 29.04 -1.94 -4.12
CA LEU A 148 28.87 -1.88 -2.68
C LEU A 148 29.42 -3.17 -2.04
N THR A 149 29.92 -3.05 -0.81
CA THR A 149 30.36 -4.18 0.01
C THR A 149 29.53 -4.25 1.28
N GLU A 150 29.50 -5.41 1.93
CA GLU A 150 28.74 -5.60 3.18
C GLU A 150 29.18 -4.61 4.27
N ASP A 151 30.48 -4.35 4.41
CA ASP A 151 31.03 -3.40 5.37
C ASP A 151 30.49 -1.98 5.17
N MET A 152 30.24 -1.58 3.92
CA MET A 152 29.68 -0.27 3.60
C MET A 152 28.22 -0.14 4.04
N LEU A 153 27.49 -1.26 4.11
CA LEU A 153 26.11 -1.29 4.60
C LEU A 153 26.01 -1.53 6.11
N ALA A 154 27.05 -2.08 6.74
CA ALA A 154 27.01 -2.50 8.14
C ALA A 154 26.49 -1.40 9.09
N SER A 155 26.96 -0.16 8.92
CA SER A 155 26.49 0.98 9.73
C SER A 155 25.02 1.32 9.49
N ALA A 156 24.57 1.30 8.23
CA ALA A 156 23.16 1.57 7.89
C ALA A 156 22.24 0.47 8.43
N ILE A 157 22.68 -0.78 8.38
CA ILE A 157 21.96 -1.95 8.91
C ILE A 157 21.85 -1.85 10.43
N ALA A 158 22.94 -1.52 11.12
CA ALA A 158 22.96 -1.38 12.57
C ALA A 158 22.01 -0.28 13.08
N ARG A 159 21.64 0.69 12.23
CA ARG A 159 20.69 1.76 12.56
C ARG A 159 19.23 1.34 12.48
N ILE A 160 18.89 0.29 11.75
CA ILE A 160 17.49 -0.12 11.50
C ILE A 160 16.71 -0.35 12.80
N PRO A 161 17.22 -1.11 13.80
CA PRO A 161 16.44 -1.38 15.01
C PRO A 161 16.01 -0.10 15.76
N SER A 162 16.91 0.86 15.91
CA SER A 162 16.59 2.12 16.59
C SER A 162 15.66 3.00 15.74
N PHE A 163 15.79 2.98 14.42
CA PHE A 163 14.87 3.72 13.53
C PHE A 163 13.45 3.14 13.55
N VAL A 164 13.32 1.81 13.62
CA VAL A 164 12.03 1.12 13.78
C VAL A 164 11.37 1.56 15.09
N GLU A 165 12.13 1.63 16.18
CA GLU A 165 11.63 2.08 17.48
C GLU A 165 11.16 3.54 17.45
N GLU A 166 11.94 4.44 16.85
CA GLU A 166 11.56 5.84 16.65
C GLU A 166 10.26 5.97 15.85
N CYS A 167 10.13 5.20 14.76
CA CYS A 167 8.91 5.17 13.95
C CYS A 167 7.72 4.67 14.77
N ARG A 168 7.92 3.62 15.58
CA ARG A 168 6.88 3.06 16.45
C ARG A 168 6.42 4.08 17.49
N GLN A 169 7.34 4.69 18.23
CA GLN A 169 7.03 5.70 19.24
C GLN A 169 6.30 6.91 18.65
N ARG A 170 6.77 7.41 17.50
CA ARG A 170 6.12 8.51 16.79
C ARG A 170 4.67 8.17 16.39
N ARG A 171 4.43 6.97 15.86
CA ARG A 171 3.08 6.52 15.46
C ARG A 171 2.16 6.31 16.66
N ILE A 172 2.68 5.77 17.76
CA ILE A 172 1.96 5.62 19.04
C ILE A 172 1.55 6.99 19.59
N GLU A 173 2.47 7.96 19.59
CA GLU A 173 2.18 9.30 20.06
C GLU A 173 1.14 10.02 19.17
N GLN A 174 1.17 9.78 17.85
CA GLN A 174 0.11 10.26 16.96
C GLN A 174 -1.26 9.69 17.32
N LEU A 175 -1.38 8.40 17.67
CA LEU A 175 -2.64 7.83 18.15
C LEU A 175 -3.08 8.42 19.50
N LEU A 176 -2.16 8.57 20.45
CA LEU A 176 -2.46 9.17 21.75
C LEU A 176 -2.99 10.59 21.59
N ASN A 177 -2.46 11.34 20.64
CA ASN A 177 -2.99 12.67 20.30
C ASN A 177 -4.44 12.61 19.80
N LEU A 178 -4.82 11.61 18.99
CA LEU A 178 -6.23 11.41 18.61
C LEU A 178 -7.12 11.07 19.81
N VAL A 179 -6.62 10.26 20.75
CA VAL A 179 -7.36 9.94 21.99
C VAL A 179 -7.55 11.20 22.85
N ARG A 180 -6.50 12.01 23.03
CA ARG A 180 -6.57 13.28 23.79
C ARG A 180 -7.54 14.31 23.19
N GLN A 181 -7.75 14.27 21.88
CA GLN A 181 -8.70 15.13 21.18
C GLN A 181 -10.16 14.67 21.31
N SER A 182 -10.40 13.45 21.80
CA SER A 182 -11.74 12.91 21.96
C SER A 182 -12.54 13.58 23.07
N SER A 183 -13.86 13.54 22.95
CA SER A 183 -14.73 14.05 24.02
C SER A 183 -14.69 13.16 25.27
N THR A 184 -14.45 11.84 25.10
CA THR A 184 -14.36 10.87 26.19
C THR A 184 -13.19 11.17 27.13
N TYR A 185 -12.04 11.58 26.59
CA TYR A 185 -10.80 11.81 27.35
C TYR A 185 -10.49 13.30 27.55
N ALA A 186 -11.41 14.20 27.22
CA ALA A 186 -11.20 15.63 27.36
C ALA A 186 -10.84 16.01 28.81
N GLY A 187 -9.69 16.68 28.97
CA GLY A 187 -9.18 17.12 30.27
C GLY A 187 -8.56 16.03 31.15
N GLN A 188 -8.39 14.81 30.63
CA GLN A 188 -7.76 13.70 31.34
C GLN A 188 -6.32 13.48 30.88
N GLU A 189 -5.48 12.95 31.77
CA GLU A 189 -4.19 12.41 31.36
C GLU A 189 -4.41 11.10 30.60
N VAL A 190 -3.76 10.98 29.44
CA VAL A 190 -3.92 9.83 28.54
C VAL A 190 -2.58 9.07 28.49
N PRO A 191 -2.38 8.06 29.35
CA PRO A 191 -1.17 7.24 29.33
C PRO A 191 -1.16 6.29 28.12
N PRO A 192 0.00 5.79 27.68
CA PRO A 192 0.11 4.82 26.58
C PRO A 192 -0.76 3.57 26.74
N ASP A 193 -0.98 3.14 27.98
CA ASP A 193 -1.74 1.93 28.34
C ASP A 193 -3.23 1.99 27.98
N VAL A 194 -3.75 3.17 27.57
CA VAL A 194 -5.12 3.26 27.05
C VAL A 194 -5.26 2.61 25.67
N LEU A 195 -4.20 2.61 24.85
CA LEU A 195 -4.28 2.13 23.47
C LEU A 195 -4.70 0.66 23.35
N PRO A 196 -4.12 -0.29 24.12
CA PRO A 196 -4.49 -1.71 24.03
C PRO A 196 -5.84 -2.06 24.68
N LEU A 197 -6.54 -1.11 25.30
CA LEU A 197 -7.85 -1.36 25.89
C LEU A 197 -8.88 -1.73 24.82
N ALA A 198 -9.75 -2.70 25.11
CA ALA A 198 -10.83 -3.11 24.21
C ALA A 198 -11.77 -1.94 23.86
N SER A 199 -11.91 -0.98 24.78
CA SER A 199 -12.75 0.20 24.60
C SER A 199 -12.11 1.32 23.79
N THR A 200 -10.81 1.24 23.49
CA THR A 200 -10.11 2.25 22.68
C THR A 200 -10.28 1.94 21.19
N ILE A 201 -11.36 2.49 20.63
CA ILE A 201 -11.75 2.27 19.24
C ILE A 201 -11.46 3.49 18.40
N PHE A 202 -10.87 3.26 17.24
CA PHE A 202 -10.66 4.26 16.20
C PHE A 202 -11.59 4.01 15.03
N ARG A 203 -11.96 5.06 14.30
CA ARG A 203 -12.73 4.98 13.07
C ARG A 203 -11.92 5.56 11.92
N CYS A 204 -11.83 4.80 10.84
CA CYS A 204 -11.26 5.26 9.59
C CYS A 204 -12.34 5.90 8.70
N TYR A 205 -11.96 6.82 7.82
CA TYR A 205 -12.85 7.42 6.82
C TYR A 205 -13.41 6.41 5.80
N CYS A 206 -12.77 5.24 5.64
CA CYS A 206 -13.36 4.13 4.89
C CYS A 206 -14.57 3.48 5.59
N GLY A 207 -14.85 3.87 6.84
CA GLY A 207 -15.94 3.37 7.67
C GLY A 207 -15.53 2.27 8.64
N GLU A 208 -14.33 1.70 8.51
CA GLU A 208 -13.86 0.64 9.40
C GLU A 208 -13.51 1.15 10.79
N ARG A 209 -13.88 0.36 11.81
CA ARG A 209 -13.48 0.53 13.19
C ARG A 209 -12.32 -0.37 13.54
N LEU A 210 -11.34 0.17 14.25
CA LEU A 210 -10.03 -0.41 14.42
C LEU A 210 -9.63 -0.32 15.89
N THR A 211 -8.94 -1.35 16.38
CA THR A 211 -8.30 -1.37 17.70
C THR A 211 -6.80 -1.16 17.55
N PHE A 212 -6.08 -1.01 18.65
CA PHE A 212 -4.62 -1.12 18.65
C PHE A 212 -4.16 -2.60 18.60
N PRO A 213 -3.07 -2.96 17.90
CA PRO A 213 -2.26 -2.13 17.00
C PRO A 213 -2.81 -2.07 15.57
N ALA A 214 -3.93 -2.74 15.29
CA ALA A 214 -4.57 -2.84 13.98
C ALA A 214 -4.73 -1.49 13.26
N VAL A 215 -5.07 -0.43 14.00
CA VAL A 215 -5.18 0.93 13.47
C VAL A 215 -3.88 1.45 12.84
N LEU A 216 -2.70 1.00 13.28
CA LEU A 216 -1.42 1.48 12.77
C LEU A 216 -0.99 0.82 11.46
N VAL A 217 -1.55 -0.34 11.14
CA VAL A 217 -1.25 -1.07 9.89
C VAL A 217 -2.40 -0.97 8.89
N HIS A 218 -3.43 -0.19 9.21
CA HIS A 218 -4.57 0.00 8.32
C HIS A 218 -4.18 0.72 7.03
N GLU A 219 -4.64 0.20 5.89
CA GLU A 219 -4.23 0.62 4.54
C GLU A 219 -4.43 2.11 4.27
N CYS A 220 -5.51 2.71 4.78
CA CYS A 220 -5.78 4.15 4.56
C CYS A 220 -4.76 5.09 5.25
N ASN A 221 -3.87 4.55 6.07
CA ASN A 221 -2.73 5.30 6.61
C ASN A 221 -1.54 5.34 5.66
N PHE A 222 -1.61 4.66 4.52
CA PHE A 222 -0.54 4.62 3.55
C PHE A 222 -1.01 5.21 2.22
N PHE A 223 -0.06 5.74 1.46
CA PHE A 223 -0.29 6.26 0.11
C PHE A 223 0.82 5.76 -0.80
N ALA A 224 0.50 5.35 -2.02
CA ALA A 224 1.54 4.99 -2.99
C ALA A 224 2.52 6.16 -3.18
N ALA A 225 3.82 5.85 -3.26
CA ALA A 225 4.86 6.84 -3.42
C ALA A 225 4.67 7.72 -4.67
N THR A 226 4.12 7.14 -5.76
CA THR A 226 3.74 7.86 -6.99
C THR A 226 2.78 9.03 -6.75
N TRP A 227 1.94 8.95 -5.72
CA TRP A 227 0.93 9.97 -5.44
C TRP A 227 1.33 10.90 -4.29
N CYS A 228 2.55 10.77 -3.79
CA CYS A 228 3.08 11.65 -2.75
C CYS A 228 3.52 13.00 -3.32
N ALA A 229 3.36 14.06 -2.54
CA ALA A 229 4.00 15.33 -2.85
C ALA A 229 5.52 15.17 -2.62
N VAL A 230 6.33 15.66 -3.55
CA VAL A 230 7.80 15.57 -3.44
C VAL A 230 8.37 16.97 -3.29
N LYS A 231 9.14 17.17 -2.21
CA LYS A 231 9.83 18.42 -1.94
C LYS A 231 11.33 18.18 -1.78
N VAL A 232 12.12 18.83 -2.62
CA VAL A 232 13.57 18.87 -2.47
C VAL A 232 13.90 19.97 -1.47
N LEU A 233 14.55 19.61 -0.36
CA LEU A 233 14.94 20.53 0.70
C LEU A 233 16.17 21.33 0.27
N GLU A 234 16.19 22.60 0.62
CA GLU A 234 17.41 23.40 0.52
C GLU A 234 18.43 22.88 1.54
N LYS A 235 19.71 22.90 1.15
CA LYS A 235 20.81 22.38 1.96
C LYS A 235 20.86 23.12 3.31
N GLY A 236 20.70 22.36 4.41
CA GLY A 236 20.79 22.89 5.78
C GLY A 236 19.45 23.03 6.53
N LEU A 237 18.31 22.75 5.89
CA LEU A 237 17.01 22.70 6.58
C LEU A 237 16.80 21.36 7.31
N SER A 238 16.28 21.43 8.54
CA SER A 238 15.92 20.24 9.34
C SER A 238 14.74 19.48 8.73
N ARG A 239 14.84 18.15 8.78
CA ARG A 239 13.81 17.22 8.30
C ARG A 239 12.60 17.10 9.23
N ASP A 240 12.71 17.54 10.48
CA ASP A 240 11.70 17.22 11.50
C ASP A 240 10.56 18.24 11.57
N LEU A 241 10.78 19.45 11.05
CA LEU A 241 9.78 20.51 11.11
C LEU A 241 8.86 20.43 9.90
N LEU A 242 7.72 19.75 10.04
CA LEU A 242 6.60 19.88 9.09
C LEU A 242 6.13 21.32 9.04
N THR A 243 6.02 21.90 7.85
CA THR A 243 5.32 23.18 7.72
C THR A 243 3.83 22.93 7.93
N GLU A 244 3.11 23.94 8.40
CA GLU A 244 1.65 23.85 8.59
C GLU A 244 0.93 23.46 7.28
N ALA A 245 1.42 23.95 6.13
CA ALA A 245 0.92 23.56 4.82
C ALA A 245 1.10 22.06 4.52
N GLU A 246 2.23 21.47 4.91
CA GLU A 246 2.49 20.03 4.74
C GLU A 246 1.67 19.19 5.73
N ALA A 247 1.48 19.68 6.96
CA ALA A 247 0.59 19.08 7.93
C ALA A 247 -0.86 19.04 7.45
N ASN A 248 -1.31 20.05 6.70
CA ASN A 248 -2.67 20.14 6.15
C ASN A 248 -2.85 19.53 4.75
N SER A 249 -1.76 19.18 4.05
CA SER A 249 -1.82 18.60 2.69
C SER A 249 -2.58 17.26 2.67
N PRO A 250 -3.49 17.01 1.70
CA PRO A 250 -4.15 15.70 1.57
C PRO A 250 -3.15 14.58 1.23
N HIS A 251 -2.05 14.93 0.56
CA HIS A 251 -1.00 13.98 0.19
C HIS A 251 0.16 14.06 1.19
N PRO A 252 0.74 12.91 1.60
CA PRO A 252 1.96 12.93 2.38
C PRO A 252 3.09 13.55 1.55
N THR A 253 3.95 14.33 2.22
CA THR A 253 5.10 14.97 1.58
C THR A 253 6.35 14.14 1.84
N VAL A 254 6.99 13.67 0.78
CA VAL A 254 8.31 13.05 0.85
C VAL A 254 9.37 14.12 0.62
N ARG A 255 10.31 14.21 1.57
CA ARG A 255 11.41 15.17 1.55
C ARG A 255 12.69 14.53 1.06
N LEU A 256 13.28 15.15 0.03
CA LEU A 256 14.51 14.72 -0.63
C LEU A 256 15.62 15.76 -0.42
N TYR A 257 16.88 15.36 -0.39
CA TYR A 257 18.01 16.31 -0.30
C TYR A 257 18.44 16.83 -1.67
N ASN A 258 18.14 16.09 -2.74
CA ASN A 258 18.47 16.44 -4.11
C ASN A 258 17.52 15.75 -5.08
N GLU A 259 17.66 16.09 -6.36
CA GLU A 259 16.84 15.53 -7.43
C GLU A 259 17.20 14.06 -7.75
N THR A 260 18.41 13.60 -7.42
CA THR A 260 18.83 12.21 -7.68
C THR A 260 18.05 11.22 -6.82
N GLU A 261 17.65 11.61 -5.60
CA GLU A 261 16.85 10.79 -4.69
C GLU A 261 15.43 10.52 -5.19
N ARG A 262 14.91 11.26 -6.17
CA ARG A 262 13.61 10.92 -6.81
C ARG A 262 13.62 9.52 -7.41
N SER A 263 14.80 9.04 -7.78
CA SER A 263 14.99 7.68 -8.28
C SER A 263 14.59 6.62 -7.25
N ILE A 264 14.76 6.87 -5.94
CA ILE A 264 14.28 5.98 -4.88
C ILE A 264 12.76 5.84 -4.98
N LEU A 265 12.05 6.96 -5.11
CA LEU A 265 10.59 6.96 -5.26
C LEU A 265 10.14 6.25 -6.52
N LYS A 266 10.89 6.37 -7.62
CA LYS A 266 10.59 5.62 -8.85
C LYS A 266 10.83 4.12 -8.71
N VAL A 267 11.81 3.71 -7.89
CA VAL A 267 12.06 2.29 -7.59
C VAL A 267 10.98 1.70 -6.70
N PHE A 268 10.43 2.51 -5.79
CA PHE A 268 9.41 2.12 -4.80
C PHE A 268 8.06 2.77 -5.08
N GLU A 269 7.71 2.94 -6.34
CA GLU A 269 6.60 3.78 -6.76
C GLU A 269 5.24 3.29 -6.19
N TRP A 270 5.13 1.97 -5.96
CA TRP A 270 3.97 1.28 -5.38
C TRP A 270 4.12 0.95 -3.88
N VAL A 271 5.17 1.45 -3.22
CA VAL A 271 5.31 1.27 -1.77
C VAL A 271 4.55 2.37 -1.04
N GLY A 272 3.80 1.97 -0.01
CA GLY A 272 3.08 2.84 0.89
C GLY A 272 3.98 3.79 1.68
N VAL A 273 3.59 5.06 1.69
CA VAL A 273 4.15 6.13 2.51
C VAL A 273 3.15 6.50 3.60
N TRP A 274 3.62 6.55 4.85
CA TRP A 274 2.80 6.89 6.01
C TRP A 274 2.15 8.28 5.90
N ARG A 275 0.84 8.35 6.16
CA ARG A 275 -0.01 9.56 6.06
C ARG A 275 -0.35 10.19 7.41
N ASN A 276 0.37 9.89 8.49
CA ASN A 276 0.17 10.51 9.80
C ASN A 276 -1.28 10.42 10.33
N LEU A 277 -1.96 9.29 10.11
CA LEU A 277 -3.31 9.03 10.63
C LEU A 277 -4.39 10.06 10.22
N LYS A 278 -4.19 10.85 9.16
CA LYS A 278 -5.14 11.91 8.74
C LYS A 278 -6.58 11.45 8.48
N ASN A 279 -6.77 10.16 8.21
CA ASN A 279 -8.07 9.54 7.94
C ASN A 279 -8.63 8.76 9.14
N ILE A 280 -7.99 8.87 10.31
CA ILE A 280 -8.34 8.14 11.52
C ILE A 280 -8.76 9.15 12.58
N VAL A 281 -9.86 8.84 13.27
CA VAL A 281 -10.34 9.58 14.43
C VAL A 281 -10.61 8.60 15.58
N PHE A 282 -10.58 9.09 16.81
CA PHE A 282 -11.10 8.33 17.93
C PHE A 282 -12.62 8.22 17.83
N ASP A 283 -13.17 7.04 18.09
CA ASP A 283 -14.60 6.75 17.96
C ASP A 283 -15.30 6.76 19.33
N ASP A 284 -15.71 7.94 19.78
CA ASP A 284 -16.41 8.14 21.06
C ASP A 284 -17.70 7.29 21.17
N ASP A 285 -18.41 7.07 20.07
CA ASP A 285 -19.64 6.26 20.09
C ASP A 285 -19.29 4.78 20.26
N ALA A 286 -18.34 4.26 19.48
CA ALA A 286 -17.92 2.87 19.60
C ALA A 286 -17.31 2.59 20.97
N HIS A 287 -16.53 3.52 21.52
CA HIS A 287 -16.02 3.46 22.89
C HIS A 287 -17.16 3.21 23.89
N LYS A 288 -18.23 4.02 23.85
CA LYS A 288 -19.40 3.85 24.74
C LYS A 288 -20.07 2.50 24.57
N HIS A 289 -20.18 2.00 23.34
CA HIS A 289 -20.74 0.67 23.09
C HIS A 289 -19.89 -0.43 23.70
N VAL A 290 -18.56 -0.37 23.54
CA VAL A 290 -17.68 -1.35 24.16
C VAL A 290 -17.74 -1.26 25.69
N VAL A 291 -17.79 -0.05 26.26
CA VAL A 291 -17.96 0.09 27.73
C VAL A 291 -19.24 -0.57 28.21
N LYS A 292 -20.39 -0.34 27.55
CA LYS A 292 -21.65 -1.02 27.88
C LYS A 292 -21.59 -2.53 27.66
N MET A 293 -20.80 -2.98 26.69
CA MET A 293 -20.54 -4.40 26.46
C MET A 293 -19.75 -5.01 27.61
N LEU A 294 -18.67 -4.36 28.05
CA LEU A 294 -17.87 -4.79 29.20
C LEU A 294 -18.71 -4.80 30.48
N ASP A 295 -19.53 -3.78 30.71
CA ASP A 295 -20.45 -3.73 31.84
C ASP A 295 -21.43 -4.94 31.82
N ALA A 296 -21.97 -5.30 30.64
CA ALA A 296 -22.87 -6.46 30.47
C ALA A 296 -22.15 -7.82 30.61
N LEU A 297 -20.83 -7.85 30.44
CA LEU A 297 -19.99 -9.02 30.69
C LEU A 297 -19.49 -9.11 32.12
N GLU A 298 -19.78 -8.09 32.95
CA GLU A 298 -19.24 -7.92 34.31
C GLU A 298 -17.71 -7.81 34.33
N TRP A 299 -17.14 -7.16 33.31
CA TRP A 299 -15.70 -7.00 33.14
C TRP A 299 -15.24 -5.57 33.42
N THR A 300 -13.95 -5.41 33.74
CA THR A 300 -13.39 -4.09 34.03
C THR A 300 -13.20 -3.29 32.74
N ARG A 301 -13.28 -1.96 32.84
CA ARG A 301 -13.01 -1.06 31.70
C ARG A 301 -11.54 -1.06 31.24
N SER A 302 -10.66 -1.66 32.04
CA SER A 302 -9.25 -1.88 31.72
C SER A 302 -9.00 -3.18 30.94
N THR A 303 -10.05 -3.89 30.53
CA THR A 303 -9.93 -5.12 29.73
C THR A 303 -9.19 -4.82 28.42
N LEU A 304 -8.19 -5.65 28.11
CA LEU A 304 -7.42 -5.52 26.87
C LEU A 304 -8.15 -6.14 25.68
N VAL A 305 -7.82 -5.70 24.47
CA VAL A 305 -8.32 -6.30 23.21
C VAL A 305 -8.03 -7.80 23.16
N GLU A 306 -6.82 -8.20 23.56
CA GLU A 306 -6.39 -9.61 23.57
C GLU A 306 -7.23 -10.45 24.54
N GLU A 307 -7.52 -9.92 25.73
CA GLU A 307 -8.37 -10.60 26.71
C GLU A 307 -9.81 -10.76 26.20
N MET A 308 -10.33 -9.76 25.48
CA MET A 308 -11.65 -9.82 24.86
C MET A 308 -11.72 -10.90 23.77
N GLU A 309 -10.69 -10.98 22.92
CA GLU A 309 -10.59 -12.01 21.88
C GLU A 309 -10.41 -13.42 22.44
N GLU A 310 -9.67 -13.58 23.55
CA GLU A 310 -9.41 -14.88 24.17
C GLU A 310 -10.61 -15.40 24.97
N LYS A 311 -11.19 -14.56 25.85
CA LYS A 311 -12.16 -15.00 26.86
C LYS A 311 -13.60 -14.94 26.38
N GLN A 312 -13.96 -13.96 25.54
CA GLN A 312 -15.35 -13.77 25.07
C GLN A 312 -15.39 -13.12 23.67
N PRO A 313 -14.93 -13.83 22.62
CA PRO A 313 -14.89 -13.27 21.28
C PRO A 313 -16.28 -12.95 20.71
N TYR A 314 -17.34 -13.59 21.23
CA TYR A 314 -18.72 -13.43 20.77
C TYR A 314 -19.64 -12.86 21.85
N VAL A 315 -20.57 -12.01 21.43
CA VAL A 315 -21.62 -11.43 22.29
C VAL A 315 -22.98 -11.52 21.61
N GLU A 316 -24.05 -11.61 22.40
CA GLU A 316 -25.40 -11.39 21.88
C GLU A 316 -25.65 -9.87 21.78
N CYS A 317 -26.21 -9.42 20.65
CA CYS A 317 -26.48 -8.01 20.42
C CYS A 317 -27.98 -7.71 20.35
N PHE A 318 -28.43 -6.79 21.19
CA PHE A 318 -29.80 -6.27 21.27
C PHE A 318 -29.90 -4.78 20.89
N CYS A 319 -28.77 -4.14 20.61
CA CYS A 319 -28.67 -2.73 20.27
C CYS A 319 -29.58 -2.35 19.08
N GLU A 320 -30.32 -1.25 19.18
CA GLU A 320 -31.23 -0.80 18.11
C GLU A 320 -30.53 -0.44 16.80
N CYS A 321 -29.23 -0.08 16.84
CA CYS A 321 -28.43 0.14 15.64
C CYS A 321 -28.50 -1.07 14.70
N TYR A 322 -28.58 -2.27 15.25
CA TYR A 322 -28.68 -3.51 14.48
C TYR A 322 -30.03 -3.71 13.79
N ARG A 323 -31.13 -3.22 14.36
CA ARG A 323 -32.45 -3.34 13.74
C ARG A 323 -32.53 -2.53 12.45
N LYS A 324 -31.89 -1.36 12.41
CA LYS A 324 -31.94 -0.44 11.26
C LYS A 324 -31.26 -0.99 10.00
N TYR A 325 -30.27 -1.88 10.13
CA TYR A 325 -29.56 -2.47 8.99
C TYR A 325 -30.29 -3.65 8.33
N GLY A 326 -31.59 -3.82 8.54
CA GLY A 326 -32.39 -4.90 7.91
C GLY A 326 -32.01 -6.32 8.38
N MET A 327 -31.15 -6.42 9.40
CA MET A 327 -30.66 -7.69 9.94
C MET A 327 -31.68 -8.39 10.85
N ALA A 328 -32.69 -7.66 11.31
CA ALA A 328 -33.78 -8.16 12.13
C ALA A 328 -35.09 -8.01 11.35
N SER A 329 -35.30 -8.84 10.32
CA SER A 329 -36.64 -8.99 9.73
C SER A 329 -37.61 -9.71 10.68
N GLU A 330 -37.09 -10.41 11.69
CA GLU A 330 -37.87 -11.04 12.76
C GLU A 330 -37.42 -10.50 14.12
N ALA A 331 -38.37 -9.97 14.90
CA ALA A 331 -38.15 -9.39 16.23
C ALA A 331 -37.58 -10.37 17.27
N THR A 332 -37.34 -11.62 16.90
CA THR A 332 -36.99 -12.75 17.78
C THR A 332 -35.63 -13.38 17.49
N SER A 333 -34.95 -13.09 16.37
CA SER A 333 -33.65 -13.73 16.08
C SER A 333 -32.53 -13.08 16.91
N ARG A 334 -32.14 -13.71 18.02
CA ARG A 334 -30.91 -13.38 18.74
C ARG A 334 -29.73 -13.77 17.86
N LYS A 335 -28.87 -12.81 17.52
CA LYS A 335 -27.65 -13.08 16.74
C LYS A 335 -26.43 -12.97 17.65
N ALA A 336 -25.68 -14.06 17.74
CA ALA A 336 -24.33 -14.06 18.28
C ALA A 336 -23.37 -13.55 17.20
N LEU A 337 -22.53 -12.59 17.58
CA LEU A 337 -21.59 -11.93 16.68
C LEU A 337 -20.25 -11.75 17.38
N ARG A 338 -19.15 -11.82 16.62
CA ARG A 338 -17.86 -11.37 17.15
C ARG A 338 -17.97 -9.93 17.62
N TRP A 339 -17.43 -9.60 18.78
CA TRP A 339 -17.61 -8.27 19.37
C TRP A 339 -17.12 -7.14 18.45
N MET A 340 -16.01 -7.32 17.71
CA MET A 340 -15.59 -6.33 16.70
C MET A 340 -16.59 -6.18 15.58
N ASN A 341 -17.19 -7.27 15.07
CA ASN A 341 -18.27 -7.19 14.09
C ASN A 341 -19.49 -6.46 14.67
N VAL A 342 -19.73 -6.62 15.98
CA VAL A 342 -20.76 -5.88 16.70
C VAL A 342 -20.49 -4.38 16.61
N ILE A 343 -19.28 -3.98 16.97
CA ILE A 343 -18.85 -2.58 16.95
C ILE A 343 -18.86 -2.00 15.54
N GLN A 344 -18.48 -2.76 14.51
CA GLN A 344 -18.49 -2.29 13.11
C GLN A 344 -19.86 -1.79 12.62
N LYS A 345 -20.98 -2.30 13.15
CA LYS A 345 -22.33 -1.89 12.72
C LYS A 345 -23.06 -1.04 13.76
N CYS A 346 -22.43 -0.71 14.88
CA CYS A 346 -22.95 0.27 15.82
C CYS A 346 -22.96 1.66 15.16
N GLY A 347 -23.90 2.51 15.55
CA GLY A 347 -24.01 3.89 15.10
C GLY A 347 -24.30 4.83 16.26
N PRO A 348 -24.38 6.14 16.02
CA PRO A 348 -24.75 7.10 17.06
C PRO A 348 -26.15 6.78 17.61
N HIS A 349 -26.29 6.73 18.92
CA HIS A 349 -27.59 6.64 19.59
C HIS A 349 -28.10 8.05 19.88
N ALA A 350 -29.36 8.33 19.52
CA ALA A 350 -30.06 9.43 20.15
C ALA A 350 -30.15 9.10 21.64
N THR A 351 -29.73 10.02 22.51
CA THR A 351 -29.85 9.86 23.96
C THR A 351 -31.29 9.52 24.29
N SER A 352 -31.54 8.25 24.61
CA SER A 352 -32.89 7.77 24.93
C SER A 352 -33.37 8.54 26.15
N THR A 353 -34.49 9.25 26.00
CA THR A 353 -35.16 9.99 27.07
C THR A 353 -35.92 9.06 28.03
N ALA A 354 -35.89 7.75 27.83
CA ALA A 354 -36.58 6.78 28.65
C ALA A 354 -35.66 6.22 29.76
N ASN A 355 -36.11 6.32 31.02
CA ASN A 355 -35.41 5.93 32.26
C ASN A 355 -35.06 4.44 32.43
N LEU A 356 -35.13 3.62 31.38
CA LEU A 356 -34.69 2.23 31.40
C LEU A 356 -33.46 2.13 30.51
N GLU A 357 -32.27 1.98 31.11
CA GLU A 357 -31.06 1.68 30.36
C GLU A 357 -31.29 0.37 29.58
N PRO A 358 -31.39 0.41 28.24
CA PRO A 358 -31.62 -0.79 27.48
C PRO A 358 -30.37 -1.68 27.59
N THR A 359 -30.53 -2.97 27.88
CA THR A 359 -29.43 -3.93 27.80
C THR A 359 -29.06 -4.11 26.32
N TRP A 360 -27.98 -3.46 25.88
CA TRP A 360 -27.54 -3.51 24.47
C TRP A 360 -26.86 -4.83 24.10
N PHE A 361 -26.28 -5.50 25.09
CA PHE A 361 -25.50 -6.72 24.92
C PHE A 361 -25.81 -7.70 26.04
N SER A 362 -25.57 -8.98 25.79
CA SER A 362 -25.44 -9.97 26.86
C SER A 362 -24.30 -10.94 26.57
N LYS A 363 -23.78 -11.52 27.66
CA LYS A 363 -22.84 -12.63 27.58
C LYS A 363 -23.45 -13.80 26.79
N LEU A 364 -22.62 -14.41 25.96
CA LEU A 364 -22.95 -15.66 25.28
C LEU A 364 -22.45 -16.82 26.15
N ASP A 365 -23.34 -17.71 26.58
CA ASP A 365 -23.01 -18.81 27.47
C ASP A 365 -23.47 -20.19 26.96
N GLY A 366 -22.89 -21.22 27.57
CA GLY A 366 -23.28 -22.61 27.37
C GLY A 366 -23.26 -23.07 25.90
N PRO A 367 -24.34 -23.71 25.40
CA PRO A 367 -24.38 -24.26 24.04
C PRO A 367 -24.16 -23.22 22.94
N LEU A 368 -24.50 -21.95 23.19
CA LEU A 368 -24.41 -20.90 22.16
C LEU A 368 -22.96 -20.49 21.90
N LEU A 369 -22.16 -20.42 22.97
CA LEU A 369 -20.73 -20.15 22.85
C LEU A 369 -20.03 -21.28 22.10
N ALA A 370 -20.34 -22.53 22.45
CA ALA A 370 -19.79 -23.71 21.76
C ALA A 370 -20.11 -23.72 20.26
N ALA A 371 -21.35 -23.37 19.88
CA ALA A 371 -21.75 -23.27 18.48
C ALA A 371 -21.01 -22.14 17.73
N ALA A 372 -20.77 -21.01 18.40
CA ALA A 372 -19.99 -19.91 17.83
C ALA A 372 -18.51 -20.29 17.63
N GLU A 373 -17.92 -20.99 18.59
CA GLU A 373 -16.54 -21.51 18.49
C GLU A 373 -16.40 -22.54 17.35
N GLU A 374 -17.34 -23.47 17.22
CA GLU A 374 -17.35 -24.46 16.14
C GLU A 374 -17.45 -23.77 14.76
N HIS A 375 -18.30 -22.74 14.65
CA HIS A 375 -18.41 -21.95 13.42
C HIS A 375 -17.09 -21.25 13.08
N GLU A 376 -16.37 -20.71 14.07
CA GLU A 376 -15.07 -20.06 13.85
C GLU A 376 -13.99 -21.03 13.42
N GLN A 377 -13.97 -22.25 13.97
CA GLN A 377 -13.04 -23.30 13.55
C GLN A 377 -13.23 -23.70 12.08
N LYS A 378 -14.47 -23.63 11.58
CA LYS A 378 -14.82 -23.93 10.17
C LYS A 378 -14.58 -22.75 9.24
N ARG A 379 -14.38 -21.55 9.77
CA ARG A 379 -14.22 -20.33 8.97
C ARG A 379 -12.85 -20.32 8.31
N ASP A 380 -12.84 -20.08 7.01
CA ASP A 380 -11.60 -19.89 6.26
C ASP A 380 -10.88 -18.63 6.78
N LYS A 381 -9.70 -18.82 7.38
CA LYS A 381 -8.88 -17.77 7.97
C LYS A 381 -8.08 -17.03 6.89
N ASN A 382 -8.77 -16.58 5.84
CA ASN A 382 -8.16 -15.65 4.89
C ASN A 382 -8.00 -14.31 5.58
N VAL A 383 -6.79 -14.07 6.10
CA VAL A 383 -6.42 -12.81 6.72
C VAL A 383 -6.06 -11.83 5.60
N ASP A 384 -6.85 -10.77 5.47
CA ASP A 384 -6.50 -9.59 4.68
C ASP A 384 -5.43 -8.80 5.44
N ALA A 385 -4.19 -9.31 5.44
CA ALA A 385 -3.06 -8.67 6.09
C ALA A 385 -2.37 -7.69 5.15
N ALA A 386 -2.05 -6.50 5.66
CA ALA A 386 -1.14 -5.60 4.97
C ALA A 386 0.24 -6.23 4.80
N CYS A 387 0.79 -6.09 3.59
CA CYS A 387 2.12 -6.61 3.31
C CYS A 387 3.16 -5.81 4.12
N PRO A 388 3.91 -6.43 5.06
CA PRO A 388 4.80 -5.66 5.94
C PRO A 388 6.01 -5.06 5.20
N TRP A 389 6.28 -5.48 3.97
CA TRP A 389 7.34 -4.91 3.14
C TRP A 389 6.92 -3.60 2.47
N CYS A 390 5.74 -3.58 1.84
CA CYS A 390 5.33 -2.46 0.98
C CYS A 390 4.08 -1.72 1.43
N MET A 391 3.24 -2.30 2.29
CA MET A 391 1.93 -1.76 2.67
C MET A 391 1.04 -1.39 1.47
N ASP A 392 1.23 -2.10 0.34
CA ASP A 392 0.47 -1.92 -0.90
C ASP A 392 -0.78 -2.80 -0.90
N HIS A 393 -1.91 -2.22 -1.29
CA HIS A 393 -3.23 -2.87 -1.39
C HIS A 393 -3.97 -2.56 -2.69
N ASP A 394 -3.36 -1.87 -3.66
CA ASP A 394 -4.05 -1.38 -4.88
C ASP A 394 -4.55 -2.51 -5.80
N HIS A 395 -4.38 -3.77 -5.42
CA HIS A 395 -4.99 -4.92 -6.09
C HIS A 395 -6.52 -5.05 -5.87
N LYS A 396 -7.18 -4.13 -5.14
CA LYS A 396 -8.64 -4.17 -4.94
C LYS A 396 -9.42 -3.83 -6.21
N ASP A 397 -8.87 -3.03 -7.12
CA ASP A 397 -9.61 -2.52 -8.29
C ASP A 397 -9.49 -3.39 -9.55
N GLU A 398 -8.57 -4.36 -9.60
CA GLU A 398 -8.36 -5.15 -10.84
C GLU A 398 -9.32 -6.34 -11.01
N GLY A 399 -10.39 -6.50 -10.22
CA GLY A 399 -11.33 -7.64 -10.38
C GLY A 399 -10.70 -9.04 -10.22
N VAL A 400 -9.38 -9.11 -10.02
CA VAL A 400 -8.59 -10.29 -9.72
C VAL A 400 -8.75 -10.52 -8.23
N LEU A 401 -9.26 -11.71 -7.88
CA LEU A 401 -9.39 -12.24 -6.52
C LEU A 401 -8.38 -11.63 -5.56
N LYS A 402 -8.86 -11.11 -4.42
CA LYS A 402 -8.06 -10.71 -3.25
C LYS A 402 -6.87 -11.67 -3.12
N ARG A 403 -5.69 -11.23 -3.57
CA ARG A 403 -4.49 -12.05 -3.47
C ARG A 403 -4.20 -12.15 -1.99
N SER A 404 -4.20 -13.37 -1.46
CA SER A 404 -3.73 -13.61 -0.09
C SER A 404 -2.36 -12.96 0.10
N LEU A 405 -2.01 -12.56 1.32
CA LEU A 405 -0.67 -12.04 1.64
C LEU A 405 0.42 -12.91 1.00
N ARG A 406 0.23 -14.24 1.08
CA ARG A 406 1.06 -15.24 0.39
C ARG A 406 1.20 -14.96 -1.10
N SER A 407 0.10 -14.86 -1.84
CA SER A 407 0.12 -14.59 -3.28
C SER A 407 0.75 -13.24 -3.62
N HIS A 408 0.52 -12.19 -2.84
CA HIS A 408 1.14 -10.89 -3.07
C HIS A 408 2.67 -10.97 -2.89
N VAL A 409 3.11 -11.58 -1.77
CA VAL A 409 4.52 -11.76 -1.45
C VAL A 409 5.24 -12.58 -2.54
N PHE A 410 4.67 -13.68 -3.02
CA PHE A 410 5.33 -14.53 -4.01
C PHE A 410 5.28 -14.02 -5.45
N HIS A 411 4.31 -13.18 -5.81
CA HIS A 411 4.09 -12.84 -7.22
C HIS A 411 4.23 -11.36 -7.57
N GLY A 412 4.34 -10.45 -6.60
CA GLY A 412 4.31 -9.03 -6.96
C GLY A 412 4.75 -8.02 -5.91
N CYS A 413 5.16 -8.44 -4.71
CA CYS A 413 5.53 -7.47 -3.68
C CYS A 413 6.78 -6.67 -4.11
N PRO A 414 6.70 -5.33 -4.24
CA PRO A 414 7.82 -4.50 -4.64
C PRO A 414 8.92 -4.43 -3.58
N GLY A 415 8.67 -4.87 -2.35
CA GLY A 415 9.66 -4.89 -1.27
C GLY A 415 10.39 -6.22 -1.06
N ILE A 416 9.98 -7.31 -1.72
CA ILE A 416 10.67 -8.61 -1.63
C ILE A 416 11.37 -8.96 -2.95
N LEU A 417 12.32 -9.89 -2.89
CA LEU A 417 12.97 -10.47 -4.06
C LEU A 417 12.00 -11.39 -4.82
N ASN A 418 12.00 -11.32 -6.15
CA ASN A 418 11.26 -12.23 -7.02
C ASN A 418 12.20 -12.74 -8.13
N PRO A 419 12.49 -14.05 -8.20
CA PRO A 419 12.04 -15.10 -7.28
C PRO A 419 12.63 -14.94 -5.87
N VAL A 420 11.91 -15.43 -4.87
CA VAL A 420 12.39 -15.47 -3.47
C VAL A 420 13.58 -16.44 -3.39
N PRO A 421 14.74 -16.05 -2.83
CA PRO A 421 15.86 -16.96 -2.65
C PRO A 421 15.48 -18.17 -1.79
N PRO A 422 16.00 -19.38 -2.08
CA PRO A 422 15.63 -20.60 -1.35
C PRO A 422 15.83 -20.52 0.17
N ASN A 423 16.84 -19.79 0.63
CA ASN A 423 17.11 -19.60 2.06
C ASN A 423 16.07 -18.72 2.78
N PHE A 424 15.27 -17.94 2.04
CA PHE A 424 14.15 -17.18 2.59
C PHE A 424 12.81 -17.89 2.48
N GLN A 425 12.68 -18.93 1.65
CA GLN A 425 11.39 -19.58 1.36
C GLN A 425 10.71 -20.11 2.63
N GLN A 426 11.39 -20.96 3.40
CA GLN A 426 10.81 -21.55 4.61
C GLN A 426 10.58 -20.51 5.73
N PRO A 427 11.54 -19.61 6.05
CA PRO A 427 11.28 -18.52 6.99
C PRO A 427 10.10 -17.64 6.58
N LEU A 428 9.94 -17.37 5.28
CA LEU A 428 8.84 -16.56 4.75
C LEU A 428 7.50 -17.30 4.82
N ASP A 429 7.45 -18.59 4.48
CA ASP A 429 6.25 -19.40 4.64
C ASP A 429 5.85 -19.49 6.12
N ASN A 430 6.82 -19.67 7.03
CA ASN A 430 6.59 -19.65 8.49
C ASN A 430 6.08 -18.29 8.96
N PHE A 431 6.69 -17.19 8.47
CA PHE A 431 6.28 -15.84 8.81
C PHE A 431 4.88 -15.54 8.29
N VAL A 432 4.56 -15.85 7.03
CA VAL A 432 3.22 -15.65 6.45
C VAL A 432 2.17 -16.49 7.17
N ALA A 433 2.51 -17.72 7.59
CA ALA A 433 1.62 -18.53 8.42
C ALA A 433 1.44 -17.96 9.83
N ALA A 434 2.49 -17.36 10.39
CA ALA A 434 2.50 -16.77 11.73
C ALA A 434 1.94 -15.33 11.78
N VAL A 435 1.89 -14.61 10.65
CA VAL A 435 1.12 -13.37 10.46
C VAL A 435 -0.36 -13.75 10.40
N SER A 436 -0.82 -14.24 11.54
CA SER A 436 -2.19 -14.23 11.95
C SER A 436 -2.37 -12.86 12.58
N LEU A 437 -2.93 -11.89 11.86
CA LEU A 437 -3.50 -10.75 12.57
C LEU A 437 -4.54 -11.30 13.55
N PRO A 438 -4.73 -10.67 14.72
CA PRO A 438 -5.89 -10.98 15.53
C PRO A 438 -7.12 -10.91 14.64
N ALA A 439 -8.03 -11.87 14.78
CA ALA A 439 -9.23 -11.99 13.95
C ALA A 439 -10.16 -10.74 14.00
N THR A 440 -9.77 -9.70 14.76
CA THR A 440 -10.31 -8.34 14.77
C THR A 440 -10.19 -7.60 13.43
N GLN A 441 -9.27 -7.97 12.54
CA GLN A 441 -9.08 -7.34 11.21
C GLN A 441 -9.76 -8.08 10.04
N LEU A 442 -10.72 -8.97 10.30
CA LEU A 442 -11.48 -9.61 9.21
C LEU A 442 -12.54 -8.67 8.60
N SER A 443 -12.16 -7.46 8.19
CA SER A 443 -12.96 -6.52 7.41
C SER A 443 -12.87 -6.87 5.92
N GLY A 444 -13.55 -7.95 5.53
CA GLY A 444 -13.44 -8.38 4.14
C GLY A 444 -14.45 -9.40 3.64
N LEU A 445 -15.21 -10.04 4.52
CA LEU A 445 -16.19 -11.04 4.11
C LEU A 445 -17.58 -10.41 4.04
N LYS A 446 -18.01 -10.11 2.81
CA LYS A 446 -19.42 -9.87 2.45
C LYS A 446 -20.33 -11.08 2.73
N LYS A 447 -19.78 -12.23 3.15
CA LYS A 447 -20.54 -13.37 3.69
C LYS A 447 -20.62 -13.24 5.19
N GLU A 448 -21.73 -12.65 5.59
CA GLU A 448 -22.29 -12.57 6.92
C GLU A 448 -21.93 -13.76 7.85
N GLY A 449 -20.93 -13.57 8.72
CA GLY A 449 -20.58 -14.52 9.78
C GLY A 449 -21.56 -14.50 10.94
N PHE A 450 -22.83 -14.79 10.68
CA PHE A 450 -23.84 -14.99 11.73
C PHE A 450 -23.93 -16.46 12.08
N VAL A 451 -24.02 -16.72 13.38
CA VAL A 451 -24.61 -17.96 13.87
C VAL A 451 -26.07 -17.62 14.20
N SER A 452 -26.98 -17.95 13.29
CA SER A 452 -28.41 -17.87 13.55
C SER A 452 -28.78 -18.95 14.55
N ILE A 453 -29.22 -18.56 15.74
CA ILE A 453 -29.60 -19.48 16.80
C ILE A 453 -31.12 -19.40 16.95
N VAL A 454 -31.81 -20.49 16.65
CA VAL A 454 -33.24 -20.64 16.97
C VAL A 454 -33.33 -21.23 18.38
N ARG A 455 -33.86 -20.47 19.35
CA ARG A 455 -34.24 -21.06 20.65
C ARG A 455 -35.49 -21.91 20.43
N GLY A 456 -35.38 -23.21 20.70
CA GLY A 456 -36.51 -24.13 20.77
C GLY A 456 -37.39 -23.88 21.97
#